data_AF-A0A2D6IS58-F1
#
_entry.id   AF-A0A2D6IS58-F1
#
_cell.length_a   1.000
_cell.length_b   1.000
_cell.length_c   1.000
_cell.angle_alpha   90.00
_cell.angle_beta   90.00
_cell.angle_gamma   90.00
#
_symmetry.space_group_name_H-M   'P 1'
#
loop_
_entity.id
_entity.type
_entity.pdbx_description
1 polymer ?
#
loop_
_entity_poly.entity_id
_entity_poly.type
_entity_poly.pdbx_seq_one_letter_code
_entity_poly.pdbx_strand_id
1 'polypeptide(L)'
;MTVAVAWQLYDITSSALDLGLFGLFQFLPALIFALPAGQAVDRYNRVYIVTLCLIVQAGVGACLYLTTAQDFISRDIIFLMALFLGLTRSFQMPAQQSLTPSLVPRKILQNAVAFSSTGMHTAIIVGPAIGGFLYFLGPDVVYLICTA
;
A
#
# COMPACT_ATOMS: atom_id res chain seq x y z
N MET A 1 0.63 -6.09 4.16
CA MET A 1 -0.71 -6.24 3.58
C MET A 1 -0.74 -6.94 2.22
N THR A 2 -0.07 -6.43 1.18
CA THR A 2 -0.17 -7.00 -0.19
C THR A 2 0.23 -8.46 -0.33
N VAL A 3 1.25 -8.92 0.41
CA VAL A 3 1.66 -10.34 0.41
C VAL A 3 0.59 -11.24 1.02
N ALA A 4 -0.01 -10.83 2.15
CA ALA A 4 -1.08 -11.60 2.80
C ALA A 4 -2.35 -11.66 1.94
N VAL A 5 -2.74 -10.55 1.30
CA VAL A 5 -3.87 -10.52 0.36
C VAL A 5 -3.62 -11.42 -0.85
N ALA A 6 -2.39 -11.44 -1.37
CA ALA A 6 -2.03 -12.31 -2.48
C ALA A 6 -2.13 -13.79 -2.09
N TRP A 7 -1.60 -14.17 -0.92
CA TRP A 7 -1.74 -15.55 -0.40
C TRP A 7 -3.20 -15.94 -0.18
N GLN A 8 -4.00 -15.08 0.44
CA GLN A 8 -5.43 -15.32 0.65
C GLN A 8 -6.20 -15.46 -0.69
N LEU A 9 -5.87 -14.66 -1.70
CA LEU A 9 -6.44 -14.81 -3.03
C LEU A 9 -6.06 -16.16 -3.66
N TYR A 10 -4.82 -16.60 -3.45
CA TYR A 10 -4.36 -17.89 -3.93
C TYR A 10 -5.09 -19.04 -3.22
N ASP A 11 -5.30 -18.97 -1.92
CA ASP A 11 -6.03 -20.00 -1.18
C ASP A 11 -7.48 -20.13 -1.67
N ILE A 12 -8.14 -19.01 -1.98
CA ILE A 12 -9.52 -18.99 -2.47
C ILE A 12 -9.62 -19.47 -3.92
N THR A 13 -8.69 -19.05 -4.79
CA THR A 13 -8.84 -19.21 -6.24
C THR A 13 -7.94 -20.30 -6.83
N SER A 14 -6.93 -20.76 -6.08
CA SER A 14 -5.91 -21.75 -6.48
C SER A 14 -5.26 -21.50 -7.85
N SER A 15 -5.24 -20.24 -8.29
CA SER A 15 -4.95 -19.85 -9.67
C SER A 15 -3.84 -18.81 -9.73
N ALA A 16 -2.77 -19.11 -10.47
CA ALA A 16 -1.66 -18.19 -10.71
C ALA A 16 -2.07 -16.99 -11.59
N LEU A 17 -3.08 -17.15 -12.44
CA LEU A 17 -3.58 -16.07 -13.30
C LEU A 17 -4.20 -14.95 -12.45
N ASP A 18 -4.91 -15.30 -11.38
CA ASP A 18 -5.59 -14.33 -10.53
C ASP A 18 -4.62 -13.53 -9.66
N LEU A 19 -3.49 -14.12 -9.30
CA LEU A 19 -2.36 -13.40 -8.72
C LEU A 19 -1.75 -12.38 -9.70
N GLY A 20 -1.62 -12.77 -10.97
CA GLY A 20 -1.18 -11.87 -12.04
C GLY A 20 -2.13 -10.69 -12.23
N LEU A 21 -3.44 -10.97 -12.28
CA LEU A 21 -4.48 -9.94 -12.35
C LEU A 21 -4.48 -9.04 -11.11
N PHE A 22 -4.29 -9.58 -9.91
CA PHE A 22 -4.18 -8.79 -8.69
C PHE A 22 -3.04 -7.76 -8.77
N GLY A 23 -1.88 -8.18 -9.27
CA GLY A 23 -0.77 -7.26 -9.55
C GLY A 23 -1.13 -6.20 -10.59
N LEU A 24 -1.83 -6.60 -11.67
CA LEU A 24 -2.30 -5.68 -12.70
C LEU A 24 -3.26 -4.63 -12.11
N PHE A 25 -4.22 -5.03 -11.27
CA PHE A 25 -5.17 -4.12 -10.63
C PHE A 25 -4.52 -3.17 -9.63
N GLN A 26 -3.38 -3.52 -9.03
CA GLN A 26 -2.58 -2.56 -8.26
C GLN A 26 -1.82 -1.57 -9.15
N PHE A 27 -1.36 -2.01 -10.32
CA PHE A 27 -0.55 -1.18 -11.21
C PHE A 27 -1.40 -0.27 -12.11
N LEU A 28 -2.56 -0.71 -12.54
CA LEU A 28 -3.44 -0.02 -13.49
C LEU A 28 -3.80 1.40 -13.04
N PRO A 29 -4.23 1.63 -11.77
CA PRO A 29 -4.51 2.99 -11.29
C PRO A 29 -3.25 3.85 -11.24
N ALA A 30 -2.10 3.27 -10.88
CA ALA A 30 -0.84 3.99 -10.86
C ALA A 30 -0.45 4.49 -12.27
N LEU A 31 -0.69 3.67 -13.29
CA LEU A 31 -0.44 4.05 -14.68
C LEU A 31 -1.41 5.14 -15.18
N ILE A 32 -2.71 4.96 -14.94
CA ILE A 32 -3.76 5.87 -15.43
C ILE A 32 -3.69 7.23 -14.71
N PHE A 33 -3.45 7.21 -13.39
CA PHE A 33 -3.45 8.41 -12.56
C PHE A 33 -2.06 9.02 -12.34
N ALA A 34 -1.01 8.53 -13.01
CA ALA A 34 0.34 9.09 -12.87
C ALA A 34 0.39 10.62 -13.10
N LEU A 35 -0.22 11.10 -14.20
CA LEU A 35 -0.24 12.53 -14.55
C LEU A 35 -1.19 13.35 -13.66
N PRO A 36 -2.47 12.96 -13.45
CA PRO A 36 -3.36 13.66 -12.53
C PRO A 36 -2.85 13.73 -11.10
N ALA A 37 -2.21 12.66 -10.61
CA ALA A 37 -1.65 12.62 -9.27
C ALA A 37 -0.53 13.65 -9.08
N GLY A 38 0.37 13.79 -10.06
CA GLY A 38 1.40 14.82 -10.05
C GLY A 38 0.80 16.23 -9.99
N GLN A 39 -0.16 16.53 -10.86
CA GLN A 39 -0.84 17.83 -10.86
C GLN A 39 -1.57 18.13 -9.54
N ALA A 40 -2.20 17.13 -8.93
CA ALA A 40 -2.87 17.28 -7.64
C ALA A 40 -1.87 17.58 -6.52
N VAL A 41 -0.73 16.89 -6.49
CA VAL A 41 0.32 17.13 -5.48
C VAL A 41 0.94 18.52 -5.59
N ASP A 42 1.03 19.07 -6.80
CA ASP A 42 1.56 20.41 -7.02
C ASP A 42 0.57 21.52 -6.59
N ARG A 43 -0.74 21.26 -6.68
CA ARG A 43 -1.79 22.25 -6.38
C ARG A 43 -2.29 22.23 -4.94
N TYR A 44 -2.32 21.06 -4.32
CA TYR A 44 -2.88 20.88 -2.98
C TYR A 44 -1.79 20.67 -1.94
N ASN A 45 -2.13 20.88 -0.67
CA ASN A 45 -1.19 20.61 0.41
C ASN A 45 -0.97 19.09 0.53
N ARG A 46 0.24 18.70 0.13
CA ARG A 46 0.83 17.36 0.19
C ARG A 46 0.67 16.63 1.52
N VAL A 47 0.66 17.31 2.66
CA VAL A 47 0.37 16.66 3.96
C VAL A 47 -1.04 16.08 3.98
N TYR A 48 -2.04 16.85 3.53
CA TYR A 48 -3.43 16.37 3.46
C TYR A 48 -3.60 15.22 2.47
N ILE A 49 -2.90 15.25 1.34
CA ILE A 49 -2.93 14.15 0.37
C ILE A 49 -2.41 12.86 1.00
N VAL A 50 -1.24 12.92 1.66
CA VAL A 50 -0.66 11.73 2.32
C VAL A 50 -1.57 11.24 3.44
N THR A 51 -2.10 12.13 4.29
CA THR A 51 -3.03 11.75 5.34
C THR A 51 -4.28 11.06 4.78
N LEU A 52 -4.87 11.59 3.71
CA LEU A 52 -6.03 10.97 3.06
C LEU A 52 -5.69 9.60 2.48
N CYS A 53 -4.52 9.44 1.87
CA CYS A 53 -4.04 8.14 1.38
C CYS A 53 -3.85 7.11 2.51
N LEU A 54 -3.36 7.55 3.68
CA LEU A 54 -3.21 6.69 4.86
C LEU A 54 -4.56 6.28 5.44
N ILE A 55 -5.53 7.21 5.52
CA ILE A 55 -6.89 6.91 5.97
C ILE A 55 -7.56 5.89 5.05
N VAL A 56 -7.43 6.06 3.73
CA VAL A 56 -8.00 5.09 2.76
C VAL A 56 -7.31 3.73 2.89
N GLN A 57 -5.99 3.67 3.06
CA GLN A 57 -5.28 2.42 3.29
C GLN A 57 -5.70 1.71 4.58
N ALA A 58 -5.86 2.45 5.67
CA ALA A 58 -6.38 1.91 6.93
C ALA A 58 -7.82 1.39 6.74
N GLY A 59 -8.66 2.12 6.00
CA GLY A 59 -10.02 1.68 5.66
C GLY A 59 -10.04 0.40 4.83
N VAL A 60 -9.17 0.27 3.83
CA VAL A 60 -9.00 -0.95 3.03
C VAL A 60 -8.57 -2.12 3.92
N GLY A 61 -7.59 -1.92 4.79
CA GLY A 61 -7.14 -2.95 5.72
C GLY A 61 -8.25 -3.39 6.68
N ALA A 62 -9.04 -2.45 7.20
CA ALA A 62 -10.16 -2.76 8.08
C ALA A 62 -11.27 -3.53 7.33
N CYS A 63 -11.54 -3.17 6.08
CA CYS A 63 -12.51 -3.88 5.25
C CYS A 63 -12.06 -5.33 4.97
N LEU A 64 -10.78 -5.53 4.67
CA LEU A 64 -10.19 -6.87 4.50
C LEU A 64 -10.22 -7.69 5.79
N TYR A 65 -9.93 -7.07 6.93
CA TYR A 65 -10.04 -7.71 8.24
C TYR A 65 -11.48 -8.18 8.51
N LEU A 66 -12.47 -7.30 8.35
CA LEU A 66 -13.88 -7.62 8.61
C LEU A 66 -14.41 -8.72 7.68
N THR A 67 -14.08 -8.64 6.39
CA THR A 67 -14.52 -9.63 5.39
C THR A 67 -13.84 -10.99 5.57
N THR A 68 -12.60 -11.01 6.06
CA THR A 68 -11.90 -12.26 6.43
C THR A 68 -12.49 -12.85 7.72
N ALA A 69 -12.67 -12.04 8.76
CA ALA A 69 -13.20 -12.51 10.06
C ALA A 69 -14.65 -13.04 9.97
N GLN A 70 -15.41 -12.62 8.96
CA GLN A 70 -16.78 -13.08 8.71
C GLN A 70 -16.88 -14.18 7.64
N ASP A 71 -15.75 -14.69 7.14
CA ASP A 71 -15.67 -15.71 6.06
C ASP A 71 -16.44 -15.32 4.77
N PHE A 72 -16.67 -14.02 4.55
CA PHE A 72 -17.33 -13.49 3.35
C PHE A 72 -16.35 -13.00 2.28
N ILE A 73 -15.05 -13.23 2.49
CA ILE A 73 -14.01 -12.84 1.55
C ILE A 73 -14.26 -13.48 0.17
N SER A 74 -14.28 -12.64 -0.86
CA SER A 74 -14.56 -13.04 -2.25
C SER A 74 -13.48 -12.48 -3.17
N ARG A 75 -13.24 -13.16 -4.30
CA ARG A 75 -12.29 -12.72 -5.33
C ARG A 75 -12.52 -11.26 -5.76
N ASP A 76 -13.76 -10.88 -5.97
CA ASP A 76 -14.12 -9.54 -6.44
C ASP A 76 -13.81 -8.45 -5.41
N ILE A 77 -13.99 -8.74 -4.12
CA ILE A 77 -13.64 -7.84 -3.01
C ILE A 77 -12.13 -7.61 -3.02
N ILE A 78 -11.34 -8.67 -3.19
CA ILE A 78 -9.88 -8.57 -3.23
C ILE A 78 -9.41 -7.71 -4.41
N PHE A 79 -10.00 -7.88 -5.60
CA PHE A 79 -9.68 -7.03 -6.75
C PHE A 79 -10.10 -5.57 -6.56
N LEU A 80 -11.26 -5.32 -5.95
CA LEU A 80 -11.69 -3.97 -5.60
C LEU A 80 -10.71 -3.31 -4.63
N MET A 81 -10.27 -4.03 -3.60
CA MET A 81 -9.28 -3.53 -2.65
C MET A 81 -7.91 -3.30 -3.30
N ALA A 82 -7.50 -4.16 -4.25
CA ALA A 82 -6.28 -3.98 -5.03
C ALA A 82 -6.29 -2.67 -5.83
N LEU A 83 -7.43 -2.33 -6.45
CA LEU A 83 -7.62 -1.06 -7.15
C LEU A 83 -7.49 0.14 -6.21
N PHE A 84 -8.11 0.11 -5.04
CA PHE A 84 -7.98 1.20 -4.06
C PHE A 84 -6.54 1.35 -3.55
N LEU A 85 -5.82 0.24 -3.35
CA LEU A 85 -4.40 0.28 -3.00
C LEU A 85 -3.54 0.85 -4.11
N GLY A 86 -3.80 0.48 -5.36
CA GLY A 86 -3.14 1.06 -6.52
C GLY A 86 -3.37 2.56 -6.63
N LEU A 87 -4.61 2.99 -6.39
CA LEU A 87 -5.00 4.41 -6.42
C LEU A 87 -4.30 5.20 -5.31
N THR A 88 -4.34 4.74 -4.06
CA THR A 88 -3.65 5.43 -2.96
C THR A 88 -2.15 5.55 -3.19
N ARG A 89 -1.50 4.51 -3.72
CA ARG A 89 -0.08 4.55 -4.08
C ARG A 89 0.24 5.60 -5.14
N SER A 90 -0.63 5.80 -6.13
CA SER A 90 -0.38 6.74 -7.24
C SER A 90 -0.25 8.18 -6.76
N PHE A 91 -0.99 8.55 -5.71
CA PHE A 91 -0.91 9.87 -5.07
C PHE A 91 0.14 9.94 -3.96
N GLN A 92 0.33 8.86 -3.20
CA GLN A 92 1.23 8.86 -2.05
C GLN A 92 2.71 8.98 -2.44
N MET A 93 3.17 8.26 -3.47
CA MET A 93 4.58 8.34 -3.91
C MET A 93 5.03 9.76 -4.29
N PRO A 94 4.36 10.47 -5.22
CA PRO A 94 4.76 11.83 -5.58
C PRO A 94 4.62 12.81 -4.41
N ALA A 95 3.59 12.66 -3.57
CA ALA A 95 3.41 13.49 -2.38
C ALA A 95 4.57 13.33 -1.38
N GLN A 96 5.02 12.09 -1.11
CA GLN A 96 6.15 11.81 -0.23
C GLN A 96 7.49 12.32 -0.80
N GLN A 97 7.71 12.14 -2.10
CA GLN A 97 8.91 12.63 -2.78
C GLN A 97 9.03 14.15 -2.71
N SER A 98 7.90 14.87 -2.76
CA SER A 98 7.89 16.33 -2.65
C SER A 98 7.98 16.85 -1.20
N LEU A 99 7.47 16.11 -0.22
CA LEU A 99 7.53 16.47 1.21
C LEU A 99 8.95 16.44 1.77
N THR A 100 9.72 15.41 1.43
CA THR A 100 11.10 15.17 1.93
C THR A 100 12.01 16.40 1.78
N PRO A 101 12.10 17.06 0.60
CA PRO A 101 12.91 18.25 0.42
C PRO A 101 12.32 19.53 1.04
N SER A 102 11.03 19.55 1.37
CA SER A 102 10.35 20.74 1.92
C SER A 102 10.45 20.86 3.45
N LEU A 103 10.67 19.75 4.15
CA LEU A 103 10.78 19.68 5.61
C LEU A 103 12.22 19.80 6.13
N VAL A 104 13.20 19.76 5.22
CA VAL A 104 14.61 19.61 5.56
C VAL A 104 15.44 20.73 4.92
N PRO A 105 16.26 21.48 5.68
CA PRO A 105 17.18 22.47 5.14
C PRO A 105 18.11 21.86 4.07
N ARG A 106 18.35 22.58 2.96
CA ARG A 106 19.16 22.10 1.83
C ARG A 106 20.51 21.48 2.22
N LYS A 107 21.14 21.95 3.31
CA LYS A 107 22.42 21.44 3.84
C LYS A 107 22.36 19.99 4.34
N ILE A 108 21.23 19.50 4.83
CA ILE A 108 21.08 18.13 5.38
C ILE A 108 20.15 17.26 4.52
N LEU A 109 19.67 17.78 3.40
CA LEU A 109 18.71 17.14 2.51
C LEU A 109 19.24 15.83 1.92
N GLN A 110 20.52 15.79 1.53
CA GLN A 110 21.15 14.57 1.00
C GLN A 110 21.25 13.46 2.07
N ASN A 111 21.58 13.82 3.32
CA ASN A 111 21.59 12.87 4.45
C ASN A 111 20.17 12.41 4.82
N ALA A 112 19.17 13.31 4.80
CA ALA A 112 17.79 12.96 5.10
C ALA A 112 17.18 12.03 4.03
N VAL A 113 17.47 12.27 2.76
CA VAL A 113 17.07 11.39 1.66
C VAL A 113 17.76 10.04 1.79
N ALA A 114 19.07 10.00 2.08
CA ALA A 114 19.80 8.76 2.30
C ALA A 114 19.24 7.96 3.49
N PHE A 115 18.89 8.62 4.59
CA PHE A 115 18.28 7.98 5.75
C PHE A 115 16.88 7.42 5.45
N SER A 116 16.02 8.22 4.78
CA SER A 116 14.68 7.78 4.35
C SER A 116 14.74 6.58 3.39
N SER A 117 15.66 6.64 2.41
CA SER A 117 15.89 5.55 1.48
C SER A 117 16.39 4.29 2.19
N THR A 118 17.32 4.43 3.15
CA THR A 118 17.80 3.31 3.97
C THR A 118 16.67 2.68 4.77
N GLY A 119 15.80 3.49 5.39
CA GLY A 119 14.61 3.00 6.09
C GLY A 119 13.65 2.24 5.17
N MET A 120 13.39 2.78 3.97
CA MET A 120 12.52 2.11 2.99
C MET A 120 13.12 0.79 2.49
N HIS A 121 14.41 0.75 2.15
CA HIS A 121 15.07 -0.48 1.73
C HIS A 121 15.09 -1.53 2.86
N THR A 122 15.31 -1.09 4.10
CA THR A 122 15.23 -1.97 5.27
C THR A 122 13.82 -2.54 5.42
N ALA A 123 12.78 -1.72 5.27
CA ALA A 123 11.39 -2.16 5.32
C ALA A 123 11.04 -3.12 4.16
N ILE A 124 11.59 -2.92 2.97
CA ILE A 124 11.39 -3.82 1.82
C ILE A 124 12.04 -5.19 2.04
N ILE A 125 13.20 -5.23 2.71
CA ILE A 125 13.91 -6.49 2.98
C ILE A 125 13.28 -7.23 4.16
N VAL A 126 13.04 -6.51 5.27
CA VAL A 126 12.58 -7.10 6.53
C VAL A 126 11.06 -7.33 6.51
N GLY A 127 10.31 -6.48 5.81
CA GLY A 127 8.84 -6.52 5.76
C GLY A 127 8.25 -7.84 5.27
N PRO A 128 8.72 -8.45 4.15
CA PRO A 128 8.26 -9.76 3.71
C PRO A 128 8.58 -10.88 4.69
N ALA A 129 9.74 -10.84 5.35
CA ALA A 129 10.14 -11.84 6.33
C ALA A 129 9.23 -11.81 7.56
N ILE A 130 8.97 -10.62 8.10
CA ILE A 130 8.00 -10.43 9.20
C ILE A 130 6.58 -10.76 8.74
N GLY A 131 6.19 -10.33 7.54
CA GLY A 131 4.85 -10.56 6.98
C GLY A 131 4.54 -12.04 6.77
N GLY A 132 5.52 -12.83 6.31
CA GLY A 132 5.38 -14.28 6.20
C GLY A 132 5.27 -14.97 7.56
N PHE A 133 6.05 -14.52 8.55
CA PHE A 133 5.96 -15.05 9.91
C PHE A 133 4.62 -14.72 10.59
N LEU A 134 4.10 -13.51 10.37
CA LEU A 134 2.79 -13.10 10.86
C LEU A 134 1.65 -13.84 10.17
N TYR A 135 1.78 -14.15 8.88
CA TYR A 135 0.78 -14.94 8.16
C TYR A 135 0.66 -16.36 8.73
N PHE A 136 1.74 -16.93 9.28
CA PHE A 136 1.68 -18.21 10.01
C PHE A 136 0.79 -18.17 11.26
N LEU A 137 0.60 -16.98 11.86
CA LEU A 137 -0.29 -16.76 13.00
C LEU A 137 -1.74 -16.49 12.60
N GLY A 138 -2.02 -16.38 11.29
CA GLY A 138 -3.34 -16.13 10.73
C GLY A 138 -3.42 -14.83 9.93
N PRO A 139 -4.22 -14.78 8.85
CA PRO A 139 -4.40 -13.57 8.04
C PRO A 139 -4.92 -12.36 8.85
N ASP A 140 -5.76 -12.63 9.86
CA ASP A 140 -6.44 -11.62 10.68
C ASP A 140 -5.47 -10.73 11.45
N VAL A 141 -4.41 -11.33 12.00
CA VAL A 141 -3.36 -10.64 12.76
C VAL A 141 -2.57 -9.70 11.85
N VAL A 142 -2.32 -10.11 10.60
CA VAL A 142 -1.61 -9.28 9.62
C VAL A 142 -2.42 -8.03 9.28
N TYR A 143 -3.74 -8.17 9.10
CA TYR A 143 -4.60 -7.03 8.79
C TYR A 143 -4.78 -6.09 9.97
N LEU A 144 -4.87 -6.61 11.20
CA LEU A 144 -4.97 -5.78 12.40
C LEU A 144 -3.70 -4.95 12.64
N ILE A 145 -2.52 -5.52 12.41
CA ILE A 145 -1.25 -4.79 12.53
C ILE A 145 -1.07 -3.78 11.39
N CYS A 146 -1.54 -4.08 10.17
CA CYS A 146 -1.43 -3.14 9.05
C CYS A 146 -2.43 -1.97 9.13
N THR A 147 -3.48 -2.08 9.95
CA THR A 147 -4.50 -1.03 10.13
C THR A 147 -4.21 -0.10 11.30
N ALA A 148 -3.41 -0.56 12.27
CA ALA A 148 -2.88 0.23 13.39
C ALA A 148 -1.71 1.12 12.96
#